data_AF-B9EVG2-F1
#
_entry.id   AF-B9EVG2-F1
#
_cell.length_a   1.000
_cell.length_b   1.000
_cell.length_c   1.000
_cell.angle_alpha   90.00
_cell.angle_beta   90.00
_cell.angle_gamma   90.00
#
_symmetry.space_group_name_H-M   'P 1'
#
loop_
_entity.id
_entity.type
_entity.pdbx_description
1 polymer ?
#
loop_
_entity_poly.entity_id
_entity_poly.type
_entity_poly.pdbx_seq_one_letter_code
_entity_poly.pdbx_strand_id
1 'polypeptide(L)'
;MAAMEAAADAVLAAASRAFCGPAAVFIQIQGCLICLTLGLGWAVAALVRKKEIRRMRRRIVDGNSFAFLCDDVNELEHSVQEKLPRVSVIMPLKGFGEHNLQNWRTQITSLYGGPLEFLFVVESKDDPAYHAVSRLIAEYKDKLEAKVVVAGLSTTCSQKIHNQLIGVEKMHKDSKYVLFLDDDVRLHPGTIGALTKEMEKNPEIFIQTGYPLDLPSGSLGSYCIYEYHMPCSIGFATGGKTFFLWGGCMMMHADDFRQDLYGVVSGLRDGGYSDDMTLAAIAVFPHPLSSDLSFSRYWNYLRKQTFVLESYVSKVNWMMNRALFASHCYLSWGFVWPYIMALVHVMVALRAPYSEIVKDASNSSCGLKLVCCLLICTLTELVSMWNLTKVEIQLCNMLSPEGPKVSLGSYNWGLVFIAVLVDNFLYPISAFRSHFSQSINWSGIRYHLKDGKISKIERENKLKYTDLGGKHLYGKRTYPSKTSLLGYLSRTVAQWHQPKKYDV
;
A
#
# COMPACT_ATOMS: atom_id res chain seq x y z
N MET A 1 21.06 6.07 46.17
CA MET A 1 19.89 5.17 46.03
C MET A 1 18.68 5.88 46.62
N ALA A 2 18.31 5.73 47.90
CA ALA A 2 17.10 6.35 48.50
C ALA A 2 16.74 7.79 48.06
N ALA A 3 17.68 8.76 48.07
CA ALA A 3 17.39 10.14 47.63
C ALA A 3 17.04 10.26 46.12
N MET A 4 17.58 9.38 45.29
CA MET A 4 17.28 9.28 43.85
C MET A 4 15.93 8.60 43.61
N GLU A 5 15.58 7.61 44.43
CA GLU A 5 14.26 6.96 44.41
C GLU A 5 13.16 7.94 44.85
N ALA A 6 13.38 8.69 45.94
CA ALA A 6 12.45 9.73 46.40
C ALA A 6 12.27 10.85 45.36
N ALA A 7 13.34 11.24 44.64
CA ALA A 7 13.25 12.19 43.53
C ALA A 7 12.45 11.62 42.34
N ALA A 8 12.69 10.35 41.97
CA ALA A 8 11.95 9.69 40.89
C ALA A 8 10.45 9.54 41.24
N ASP A 9 10.13 9.17 42.48
CA ASP A 9 8.76 9.10 43.00
C ASP A 9 8.06 10.46 42.99
N ALA A 10 8.75 11.52 43.40
CA ALA A 10 8.22 12.88 43.35
C ALA A 10 7.94 13.35 41.90
N VAL A 11 8.83 13.04 40.96
CA VAL A 11 8.64 13.31 39.52
C VAL A 11 7.46 12.51 38.96
N LEU A 12 7.35 11.22 39.30
CA LEU A 12 6.25 10.35 38.86
C LEU A 12 4.89 10.83 39.41
N ALA A 13 4.85 11.22 40.68
CA ALA A 13 3.68 11.81 41.34
C ALA A 13 3.31 13.20 40.78
N ALA A 14 4.29 14.00 40.34
CA ALA A 14 4.05 15.28 39.67
C ALA A 14 3.49 15.06 38.25
N ALA A 15 4.09 14.16 37.47
CA ALA A 15 3.66 13.82 36.11
C ALA A 15 2.22 13.28 36.09
N SER A 16 1.86 12.38 37.03
CA SER A 16 0.49 11.88 37.15
C SER A 16 -0.53 12.98 37.38
N ARG A 17 -0.22 13.93 38.28
CA ARG A 17 -1.11 15.08 38.58
C ARG A 17 -1.21 16.04 37.40
N ALA A 18 -0.12 16.27 36.67
CA ALA A 18 -0.14 17.06 35.44
C ALA A 18 -0.99 16.40 34.34
N PHE A 19 -0.91 15.06 34.19
CA PHE A 19 -1.71 14.30 33.22
C PHE A 19 -3.19 14.15 33.60
N CYS A 20 -3.56 14.47 34.84
CA CYS A 20 -4.96 14.67 35.25
C CYS A 20 -5.45 16.13 35.10
N GLY A 21 -4.60 17.06 34.65
CA GLY A 21 -4.99 18.44 34.37
C GLY A 21 -5.92 18.56 33.15
N PRO A 22 -6.81 19.57 33.05
CA PRO A 22 -7.85 19.64 32.02
C PRO A 22 -7.35 19.48 30.57
N ALA A 23 -6.21 20.07 30.23
CA ALA A 23 -5.61 19.95 28.89
C ALA A 23 -5.11 18.53 28.57
N ALA A 24 -4.55 17.81 29.55
CA ALA A 24 -4.10 16.43 29.37
C ALA A 24 -5.26 15.43 29.36
N VAL A 25 -6.33 15.72 30.11
CA VAL A 25 -7.60 14.98 30.03
C VAL A 25 -8.27 15.18 28.66
N PHE A 26 -8.25 16.40 28.11
CA PHE A 26 -8.72 16.67 26.76
C PHE A 26 -7.94 15.86 25.71
N ILE A 27 -6.61 15.81 25.77
CA ILE A 27 -5.76 15.01 24.87
C ILE A 27 -6.09 13.51 24.98
N GLN A 28 -6.29 12.99 26.20
CA GLN A 28 -6.67 11.57 26.39
C GLN A 28 -8.06 11.26 25.82
N ILE A 29 -9.05 12.15 26.01
CA ILE A 29 -10.39 12.02 25.41
C ILE A 29 -10.31 12.09 23.89
N GLN A 30 -9.52 13.01 23.32
CA GLN A 30 -9.26 13.09 21.88
C GLN A 30 -8.70 11.77 21.34
N GLY A 31 -7.71 11.17 22.02
CA GLY A 31 -7.18 9.87 21.69
C GLY A 31 -8.24 8.78 21.60
N CYS A 32 -9.06 8.64 22.65
CA CYS A 32 -10.19 7.71 22.67
C CYS A 32 -11.15 7.93 21.49
N LEU A 33 -11.46 9.20 21.16
CA LEU A 33 -12.32 9.55 20.02
C LEU A 33 -11.68 9.18 18.67
N ILE A 34 -10.37 9.31 18.50
CA ILE A 34 -9.65 8.86 17.29
C ILE A 34 -9.75 7.34 17.16
N CYS A 35 -9.43 6.60 18.23
CA CYS A 35 -9.53 5.12 18.26
C CYS A 35 -10.94 4.64 17.86
N LEU A 36 -11.98 5.25 18.44
CA LEU A 36 -13.38 4.93 18.15
C LEU A 36 -13.80 5.33 16.73
N THR A 37 -13.27 6.42 16.18
CA THR A 37 -13.55 6.87 14.80
C THR A 37 -12.93 5.91 13.77
N LEU A 38 -11.68 5.49 13.98
CA LEU A 38 -11.02 4.46 13.17
C LEU A 38 -11.75 3.12 13.28
N GLY A 39 -12.07 2.70 14.50
CA GLY A 39 -12.85 1.49 14.76
C GLY A 39 -14.23 1.48 14.09
N LEU A 40 -14.95 2.61 14.08
CA LEU A 40 -16.21 2.77 13.35
C LEU A 40 -16.00 2.71 11.83
N GLY A 41 -14.98 3.40 11.31
CA GLY A 41 -14.63 3.39 9.89
C GLY A 41 -14.33 1.99 9.37
N TRP A 42 -13.48 1.22 10.07
CA TRP A 42 -13.18 -0.16 9.71
C TRP A 42 -14.38 -1.10 9.90
N ALA A 43 -15.25 -0.87 10.88
CA ALA A 43 -16.49 -1.63 11.02
C ALA A 43 -17.45 -1.41 9.83
N VAL A 44 -17.62 -0.16 9.37
CA VAL A 44 -18.44 0.18 8.20
C VAL A 44 -17.80 -0.37 6.91
N ALA A 45 -16.50 -0.20 6.73
CA ALA A 45 -15.75 -0.80 5.61
C ALA A 45 -15.96 -2.31 5.53
N ALA A 46 -15.89 -3.00 6.68
CA ALA A 46 -16.11 -4.45 6.75
C ALA A 46 -17.57 -4.84 6.43
N LEU A 47 -18.56 -3.99 6.69
CA LEU A 47 -19.95 -4.23 6.26
C LEU A 47 -20.09 -4.11 4.73
N VAL A 48 -19.43 -3.13 4.10
CA VAL A 48 -19.41 -2.98 2.63
C VAL A 48 -18.72 -4.17 1.98
N ARG A 49 -17.53 -4.57 2.44
CA ARG A 49 -16.83 -5.76 1.91
C ARG A 49 -17.62 -7.06 2.17
N LYS A 50 -18.31 -7.21 3.32
CA LYS A 50 -19.24 -8.32 3.60
C LYS A 50 -20.43 -8.36 2.64
N LYS A 51 -20.93 -7.21 2.16
CA LYS A 51 -22.03 -7.15 1.17
C LYS A 51 -21.63 -7.81 -0.14
N GLU A 52 -20.42 -7.53 -0.63
CA GLU A 52 -19.92 -8.10 -1.88
C GLU A 52 -19.59 -9.60 -1.76
N ILE A 53 -19.07 -10.05 -0.61
CA ILE A 53 -18.99 -11.50 -0.31
C ILE A 53 -20.37 -12.17 -0.40
N ARG A 54 -21.43 -11.57 0.14
CA ARG A 54 -22.80 -12.10 0.05
C ARG A 54 -23.40 -12.02 -1.37
N ARG A 55 -22.95 -11.08 -2.21
CA ARG A 55 -23.33 -10.95 -3.63
C ARG A 55 -22.70 -12.10 -4.44
N MET A 56 -21.39 -12.31 -4.31
CA MET A 56 -20.70 -13.42 -4.98
C MET A 56 -21.22 -14.79 -4.53
N ARG A 57 -21.40 -15.01 -3.20
CA ARG A 57 -21.91 -16.31 -2.70
C ARG A 57 -23.30 -16.66 -3.20
N ARG A 58 -24.22 -15.69 -3.32
CA ARG A 58 -25.54 -15.93 -3.90
C ARG A 58 -25.40 -16.38 -5.34
N ARG A 59 -24.69 -15.63 -6.18
CA ARG A 59 -24.47 -15.99 -7.59
C ARG A 59 -23.88 -17.38 -7.83
N ILE A 60 -22.97 -17.84 -6.97
CA ILE A 60 -22.42 -19.20 -7.05
C ILE A 60 -23.51 -20.24 -6.78
N VAL A 61 -24.43 -19.97 -5.84
CA VAL A 61 -25.63 -20.81 -5.60
C VAL A 61 -26.66 -20.66 -6.73
N ASP A 62 -26.78 -19.47 -7.31
CA ASP A 62 -27.65 -19.16 -8.46
C ASP A 62 -27.09 -19.70 -9.80
N GLY A 63 -25.95 -20.40 -9.80
CA GLY A 63 -25.36 -21.11 -10.94
C GLY A 63 -24.15 -20.46 -11.62
N ASN A 64 -23.80 -19.20 -11.29
CA ASN A 64 -22.62 -18.54 -11.85
C ASN A 64 -21.33 -18.95 -11.10
N SER A 65 -20.71 -20.03 -11.56
CA SER A 65 -19.38 -20.50 -11.11
C SER A 65 -18.26 -19.47 -11.32
N PHE A 66 -18.44 -18.50 -12.22
CA PHE A 66 -17.48 -17.43 -12.54
C PHE A 66 -17.79 -16.11 -11.81
N ALA A 67 -18.59 -16.13 -10.73
CA ALA A 67 -18.92 -14.94 -9.93
C ALA A 67 -17.72 -14.26 -9.22
N PHE A 68 -16.50 -14.80 -9.37
CA PHE A 68 -15.23 -14.16 -8.99
C PHE A 68 -14.66 -13.27 -10.11
N LEU A 69 -15.03 -13.53 -11.37
CA LEU A 69 -14.58 -12.86 -12.59
C LEU A 69 -15.61 -11.82 -13.09
N CYS A 70 -16.89 -12.19 -13.16
CA CYS A 70 -17.96 -11.37 -13.75
C CYS A 70 -19.23 -11.33 -12.87
N ASP A 71 -20.16 -10.41 -13.18
CA ASP A 71 -21.43 -10.33 -12.46
C ASP A 71 -22.45 -11.34 -12.97
N ASP A 72 -22.58 -11.41 -14.30
CA ASP A 72 -23.38 -12.36 -15.04
C ASP A 72 -22.44 -13.24 -15.88
N VAL A 73 -22.71 -14.54 -15.96
CA VAL A 73 -21.91 -15.49 -16.74
C VAL A 73 -22.04 -15.22 -18.25
N ASN A 74 -23.17 -14.66 -18.69
CA ASN A 74 -23.40 -14.29 -20.09
C ASN A 74 -22.46 -13.16 -20.56
N GLU A 75 -21.87 -12.38 -19.63
CA GLU A 75 -20.84 -11.40 -19.97
C GLU A 75 -19.60 -12.05 -20.62
N LEU A 76 -19.37 -13.35 -20.38
CA LEU A 76 -18.26 -14.13 -20.94
C LEU A 76 -18.54 -14.68 -22.35
N GLU A 77 -19.74 -14.47 -22.91
CA GLU A 77 -20.01 -14.86 -24.30
C GLU A 77 -19.07 -14.14 -25.28
N HIS A 78 -18.62 -14.86 -26.32
CA HIS A 78 -17.82 -14.26 -27.40
C HIS A 78 -18.52 -13.05 -28.05
N SER A 79 -19.86 -13.13 -28.17
CA SER A 79 -20.75 -12.07 -28.67
C SER A 79 -20.68 -10.76 -27.86
N VAL A 80 -20.23 -10.82 -26.60
CA VAL A 80 -20.03 -9.69 -25.68
C VAL A 80 -18.55 -9.33 -25.62
N GLN A 81 -17.67 -10.32 -25.48
CA GLN A 81 -16.22 -10.12 -25.35
C GLN A 81 -15.60 -9.47 -26.60
N GLU A 82 -16.08 -9.79 -27.82
CA GLU A 82 -15.62 -9.15 -29.08
C GLU A 82 -15.89 -7.64 -29.11
N LYS A 83 -16.93 -7.16 -28.40
CA LYS A 83 -17.32 -5.75 -28.34
C LYS A 83 -16.56 -4.96 -27.27
N LEU A 84 -15.73 -5.62 -26.47
CA LEU A 84 -14.96 -4.96 -25.41
C LEU A 84 -13.87 -4.06 -26.00
N PRO A 85 -13.68 -2.84 -25.48
CA PRO A 85 -12.72 -1.90 -26.03
C PRO A 85 -11.28 -2.37 -25.80
N ARG A 86 -10.36 -1.85 -26.61
CA ARG A 86 -8.92 -2.06 -26.40
C ARG A 86 -8.44 -1.25 -25.17
N VAL A 87 -7.64 -1.90 -24.33
CA VAL A 87 -7.00 -1.30 -23.14
C VAL A 87 -5.47 -1.39 -23.27
N SER A 88 -4.79 -0.29 -23.02
CA SER A 88 -3.31 -0.23 -22.96
C SER A 88 -2.83 -0.29 -21.52
N VAL A 89 -2.09 -1.33 -21.15
CA VAL A 89 -1.54 -1.51 -19.80
C VAL A 89 -0.09 -1.00 -19.75
N ILE A 90 0.18 0.04 -18.96
CA ILE A 90 1.49 0.68 -18.83
C ILE A 90 2.08 0.40 -17.45
N MET A 91 3.23 -0.26 -17.40
CA MET A 91 3.95 -0.62 -16.19
C MET A 91 5.28 0.15 -16.16
N PRO A 92 5.38 1.29 -15.45
CA PRO A 92 6.64 1.99 -15.24
C PRO A 92 7.54 1.20 -14.27
N LEU A 93 8.65 0.66 -14.76
CA LEU A 93 9.55 -0.20 -14.00
C LEU A 93 10.84 0.53 -13.57
N LYS A 94 11.36 0.15 -12.40
CA LYS A 94 12.68 0.59 -11.93
C LYS A 94 13.33 -0.47 -11.02
N GLY A 95 14.27 -1.25 -11.55
CA GLY A 95 15.00 -2.29 -10.83
C GLY A 95 14.29 -3.65 -10.78
N PHE A 96 14.75 -4.54 -9.88
CA PHE A 96 14.18 -5.88 -9.73
C PHE A 96 14.29 -6.35 -8.28
N GLY A 97 13.17 -6.78 -7.71
CA GLY A 97 13.00 -7.23 -6.33
C GLY A 97 12.41 -8.64 -6.20
N GLU A 98 12.06 -9.00 -4.96
CA GLU A 98 11.77 -10.38 -4.51
C GLU A 98 10.53 -11.02 -5.17
N HIS A 99 9.54 -10.22 -5.57
CA HIS A 99 8.23 -10.70 -6.03
C HIS A 99 7.85 -10.25 -7.45
N ASN A 100 8.59 -9.32 -8.05
CA ASN A 100 8.27 -8.70 -9.34
C ASN A 100 7.90 -9.71 -10.44
N LEU A 101 8.72 -10.74 -10.68
CA LEU A 101 8.44 -11.72 -11.74
C LEU A 101 7.11 -12.47 -11.55
N GLN A 102 6.70 -12.72 -10.30
CA GLN A 102 5.40 -13.36 -10.02
C GLN A 102 4.24 -12.35 -10.15
N ASN A 103 4.47 -11.11 -9.75
CA ASN A 103 3.50 -10.03 -9.86
C ASN A 103 3.22 -9.70 -11.34
N TRP A 104 4.26 -9.48 -12.15
CA TRP A 104 4.18 -9.28 -13.59
C TRP A 104 3.47 -10.42 -14.32
N ARG A 105 3.69 -11.68 -13.90
CA ARG A 105 2.92 -12.83 -14.40
C ARG A 105 1.42 -12.67 -14.13
N THR A 106 1.02 -12.30 -12.91
CA THR A 106 -0.41 -12.04 -12.62
C THR A 106 -1.00 -10.85 -13.39
N GLN A 107 -0.18 -9.85 -13.72
CA GLN A 107 -0.61 -8.68 -14.49
C GLN A 107 -0.87 -9.02 -15.97
N ILE A 108 -0.04 -9.85 -16.60
CA ILE A 108 -0.22 -10.26 -18.01
C ILE A 108 -1.24 -11.40 -18.20
N THR A 109 -1.50 -12.23 -17.18
CA THR A 109 -2.52 -13.30 -17.25
C THR A 109 -3.91 -12.79 -16.85
N SER A 110 -4.42 -11.77 -17.53
CA SER A 110 -5.80 -11.32 -17.36
C SER A 110 -6.79 -12.25 -18.09
N LEU A 111 -8.03 -12.32 -17.59
CA LEU A 111 -9.17 -13.00 -18.22
C LEU A 111 -10.15 -12.00 -18.87
N TYR A 112 -9.65 -10.83 -19.27
CA TYR A 112 -10.37 -9.87 -20.10
C TYR A 112 -10.24 -10.28 -21.58
N GLY A 113 -11.36 -10.53 -22.27
CA GLY A 113 -11.38 -10.97 -23.66
C GLY A 113 -11.36 -9.84 -24.71
N GLY A 114 -11.42 -8.58 -24.29
CA GLY A 114 -11.16 -7.44 -25.17
C GLY A 114 -9.66 -7.28 -25.46
N PRO A 115 -9.26 -6.51 -26.50
CA PRO A 115 -7.85 -6.40 -26.89
C PRO A 115 -6.99 -5.74 -25.80
N LEU A 116 -5.88 -6.38 -25.45
CA LEU A 116 -4.89 -5.86 -24.50
C LEU A 116 -3.55 -5.67 -25.17
N GLU A 117 -2.86 -4.57 -24.87
CA GLU A 117 -1.40 -4.48 -25.04
C GLU A 117 -0.70 -4.11 -23.73
N PHE A 118 0.53 -4.59 -23.55
CA PHE A 118 1.32 -4.44 -22.33
C PHE A 118 2.65 -3.72 -22.61
N LEU A 119 2.81 -2.52 -22.05
CA LEU A 119 4.00 -1.67 -22.15
C LEU A 119 4.77 -1.70 -20.84
N PHE A 120 5.85 -2.47 -20.81
CA PHE A 120 6.80 -2.45 -19.71
C PHE A 120 7.83 -1.35 -19.98
N VAL A 121 7.83 -0.27 -19.21
CA VAL A 121 8.61 0.93 -19.53
C VAL A 121 9.76 1.14 -18.53
N VAL A 122 11.00 1.07 -19.02
CA VAL A 122 12.24 1.26 -18.25
C VAL A 122 12.98 2.53 -18.68
N GLU A 123 13.85 3.07 -17.83
CA GLU A 123 14.69 4.22 -18.21
C GLU A 123 15.79 3.85 -19.22
N SER A 124 16.34 2.62 -19.14
CA SER A 124 17.49 2.16 -19.93
C SER A 124 17.47 0.62 -20.10
N LYS A 125 18.33 0.09 -20.96
CA LYS A 125 18.54 -1.37 -21.08
C LYS A 125 19.36 -1.96 -19.93
N ASP A 126 20.10 -1.12 -19.21
CA ASP A 126 20.94 -1.50 -18.06
C ASP A 126 20.11 -1.64 -16.76
N ASP A 127 18.84 -1.23 -16.77
CA ASP A 127 17.95 -1.42 -15.64
C ASP A 127 17.66 -2.93 -15.43
N PRO A 128 17.82 -3.47 -14.20
CA PRO A 128 17.58 -4.88 -13.89
C PRO A 128 16.22 -5.44 -14.35
N ALA A 129 15.19 -4.59 -14.48
CA ALA A 129 13.89 -4.99 -15.02
C ALA A 129 13.97 -5.47 -16.49
N TYR A 130 14.77 -4.80 -17.33
CA TYR A 130 14.75 -4.95 -18.79
C TYR A 130 14.96 -6.41 -19.23
N HIS A 131 16.01 -7.06 -18.71
CA HIS A 131 16.32 -8.46 -19.02
C HIS A 131 15.36 -9.46 -18.36
N ALA A 132 14.75 -9.12 -17.21
CA ALA A 132 13.80 -9.99 -16.55
C ALA A 132 12.46 -10.03 -17.32
N VAL A 133 11.95 -8.86 -17.73
CA VAL A 133 10.74 -8.74 -18.55
C VAL A 133 10.95 -9.27 -19.96
N SER A 134 12.10 -9.01 -20.59
CA SER A 134 12.38 -9.53 -21.94
C SER A 134 12.30 -11.06 -22.00
N ARG A 135 12.70 -11.76 -20.92
CA ARG A 135 12.51 -13.21 -20.80
C ARG A 135 11.04 -13.57 -20.54
N LEU A 136 10.34 -12.84 -19.67
CA LEU A 136 8.93 -13.08 -19.38
C LEU A 136 8.05 -12.98 -20.66
N ILE A 137 8.26 -11.97 -21.50
CA ILE A 137 7.53 -11.85 -22.78
C ILE A 137 7.86 -13.04 -23.70
N ALA A 138 9.13 -13.45 -23.77
CA ALA A 138 9.55 -14.60 -24.57
C ALA A 138 9.00 -15.96 -24.07
N GLU A 139 8.63 -16.09 -22.78
CA GLU A 139 7.93 -17.27 -22.26
C GLU A 139 6.51 -17.41 -22.84
N TYR A 140 5.84 -16.29 -23.16
CA TYR A 140 4.45 -16.26 -23.62
C TYR A 140 4.31 -16.22 -25.16
N LYS A 141 5.34 -15.75 -25.87
CA LYS A 141 5.39 -15.67 -27.35
C LYS A 141 4.21 -14.88 -27.93
N ASP A 142 3.73 -15.27 -29.11
CA ASP A 142 2.67 -14.64 -29.90
C ASP A 142 1.27 -14.66 -29.24
N LYS A 143 1.16 -15.16 -28.00
CA LYS A 143 -0.08 -15.16 -27.20
C LYS A 143 -0.30 -13.86 -26.43
N LEU A 144 0.61 -12.89 -26.53
CA LEU A 144 0.62 -11.68 -25.73
C LEU A 144 1.16 -10.48 -26.54
N GLU A 145 0.35 -9.44 -26.73
CA GLU A 145 0.78 -8.17 -27.32
C GLU A 145 1.59 -7.36 -26.28
N ALA A 146 2.82 -7.77 -26.00
CA ALA A 146 3.69 -7.13 -25.01
C ALA A 146 5.00 -6.61 -25.60
N LYS A 147 5.44 -5.43 -25.16
CA LYS A 147 6.67 -4.77 -25.60
C LYS A 147 7.40 -4.09 -24.44
N VAL A 148 8.73 -4.14 -24.45
CA VAL A 148 9.58 -3.37 -23.53
C VAL A 148 9.94 -2.04 -24.19
N VAL A 149 9.61 -0.93 -23.53
CA VAL A 149 9.89 0.43 -24.01
C VAL A 149 11.01 1.03 -23.18
N VAL A 150 12.00 1.63 -23.85
CA VAL A 150 13.08 2.38 -23.20
C VAL A 150 12.75 3.87 -23.28
N ALA A 151 12.42 4.48 -22.16
CA ALA A 151 11.97 5.87 -22.06
C ALA A 151 13.11 6.91 -21.99
N GLY A 152 14.33 6.48 -21.67
CA GLY A 152 15.42 7.38 -21.34
C GLY A 152 15.30 7.98 -19.93
N LEU A 153 16.20 8.91 -19.62
CA LEU A 153 16.27 9.55 -18.31
C LEU A 153 15.32 10.75 -18.22
N SER A 154 14.51 10.82 -17.17
CA SER A 154 13.69 12.00 -16.89
C SER A 154 14.53 13.24 -16.56
N THR A 155 14.04 14.40 -16.98
CA THR A 155 14.69 15.71 -16.79
C THR A 155 13.83 16.70 -16.00
N THR A 156 12.51 16.70 -16.20
CA THR A 156 11.56 17.65 -15.58
C THR A 156 10.61 17.03 -14.54
N CYS A 157 10.43 15.70 -14.54
CA CYS A 157 9.50 14.99 -13.67
C CYS A 157 10.13 13.71 -13.07
N SER A 158 9.40 12.99 -12.22
CA SER A 158 9.89 11.72 -11.65
C SER A 158 10.08 10.66 -12.73
N GLN A 159 11.00 9.71 -12.50
CA GLN A 159 11.25 8.65 -13.49
C GLN A 159 10.02 7.73 -13.67
N LYS A 160 9.15 7.58 -12.65
CA LYS A 160 7.85 6.90 -12.80
C LYS A 160 6.98 7.64 -13.81
N ILE A 161 6.74 8.93 -13.60
CA ILE A 161 5.92 9.78 -14.47
C ILE A 161 6.50 9.84 -15.89
N HIS A 162 7.80 10.00 -16.05
CA HIS A 162 8.46 9.98 -17.35
C HIS A 162 8.22 8.66 -18.10
N ASN A 163 8.36 7.53 -17.40
CA ASN A 163 8.08 6.21 -17.98
C ASN A 163 6.57 6.04 -18.30
N GLN A 164 5.65 6.57 -17.49
CA GLN A 164 4.21 6.58 -17.79
C GLN A 164 3.89 7.40 -19.05
N LEU A 165 4.43 8.61 -19.17
CA LEU A 165 4.21 9.50 -20.31
C LEU A 165 4.80 8.95 -21.61
N ILE A 166 6.00 8.34 -21.58
CA ILE A 166 6.54 7.66 -22.77
C ILE A 166 5.76 6.37 -23.08
N GLY A 167 5.19 5.69 -22.08
CA GLY A 167 4.23 4.61 -22.31
C GLY A 167 3.01 5.08 -23.11
N VAL A 168 2.40 6.20 -22.70
CA VAL A 168 1.29 6.86 -23.40
C VAL A 168 1.68 7.21 -24.84
N GLU A 169 2.86 7.81 -25.06
CA GLU A 169 3.37 8.15 -26.40
C GLU A 169 3.69 6.93 -27.29
N LYS A 170 3.58 5.69 -26.77
CA LYS A 170 3.81 4.43 -27.49
C LYS A 170 2.63 3.46 -27.41
N MET A 171 1.51 3.88 -26.81
CA MET A 171 0.30 3.07 -26.72
C MET A 171 -0.43 3.00 -28.06
N HIS A 172 -1.22 1.95 -28.25
CA HIS A 172 -1.95 1.69 -29.48
C HIS A 172 -2.95 2.83 -29.76
N LYS A 173 -3.00 3.27 -31.02
CA LYS A 173 -3.87 4.39 -31.46
C LYS A 173 -5.36 4.15 -31.18
N ASP A 174 -5.79 2.89 -31.24
CA ASP A 174 -7.21 2.50 -31.11
C ASP A 174 -7.60 2.08 -29.68
N SER A 175 -6.74 2.29 -28.68
CA SER A 175 -7.11 2.03 -27.26
C SER A 175 -8.11 3.07 -26.75
N LYS A 176 -9.17 2.63 -26.07
CA LYS A 176 -10.16 3.52 -25.43
C LYS A 176 -9.70 3.94 -24.03
N TYR A 177 -9.06 3.01 -23.30
CA TYR A 177 -8.57 3.21 -21.94
C TYR A 177 -7.08 2.94 -21.82
N VAL A 178 -6.45 3.64 -20.88
CA VAL A 178 -5.08 3.40 -20.41
C VAL A 178 -5.13 2.96 -18.96
N LEU A 179 -4.36 1.93 -18.61
CA LEU A 179 -4.26 1.35 -17.28
C LEU A 179 -2.80 1.38 -16.81
N PHE A 180 -2.47 2.25 -15.88
CA PHE A 180 -1.17 2.24 -15.20
C PHE A 180 -1.18 1.19 -14.08
N LEU A 181 -0.07 0.48 -13.88
CA LEU A 181 0.13 -0.48 -12.77
C LEU A 181 1.55 -0.32 -12.19
N ASP A 182 1.70 -0.29 -10.87
CA ASP A 182 3.03 -0.39 -10.24
C ASP A 182 3.57 -1.84 -10.36
N ASP A 183 4.88 -2.00 -10.22
CA ASP A 183 5.59 -3.23 -10.57
C ASP A 183 5.57 -4.32 -9.48
N ASP A 184 5.08 -3.98 -8.28
CA ASP A 184 5.12 -4.81 -7.07
C ASP A 184 3.74 -5.30 -6.56
N VAL A 185 2.68 -5.08 -7.32
CA VAL A 185 1.29 -5.43 -6.97
C VAL A 185 0.83 -6.73 -7.65
N ARG A 186 0.03 -7.57 -6.97
CA ARG A 186 -0.56 -8.78 -7.59
C ARG A 186 -1.95 -8.47 -8.13
N LEU A 187 -2.15 -8.73 -9.42
CA LEU A 187 -3.43 -8.50 -10.09
C LEU A 187 -4.35 -9.72 -9.95
N HIS A 188 -5.65 -9.47 -9.83
CA HIS A 188 -6.65 -10.53 -10.01
C HIS A 188 -6.93 -10.66 -11.53
N PRO A 189 -7.04 -11.86 -12.12
CA PRO A 189 -7.19 -11.98 -13.58
C PRO A 189 -8.38 -11.21 -14.16
N GLY A 190 -9.48 -11.10 -13.42
CA GLY A 190 -10.67 -10.32 -13.81
C GLY A 190 -10.56 -8.80 -13.61
N THR A 191 -9.45 -8.27 -13.10
CA THR A 191 -9.30 -6.84 -12.76
C THR A 191 -9.58 -5.91 -13.93
N ILE A 192 -8.97 -6.15 -15.10
CA ILE A 192 -9.10 -5.23 -16.24
C ILE A 192 -10.56 -5.16 -16.72
N GLY A 193 -11.26 -6.30 -16.72
CA GLY A 193 -12.70 -6.35 -16.99
C GLY A 193 -13.55 -5.63 -15.95
N ALA A 194 -13.27 -5.82 -14.65
CA ALA A 194 -14.00 -5.14 -13.58
C ALA A 194 -13.83 -3.62 -13.59
N LEU A 195 -12.64 -3.12 -13.98
CA LEU A 195 -12.40 -1.70 -14.19
C LEU A 195 -13.14 -1.22 -15.45
N THR A 196 -12.82 -1.78 -16.60
CA THR A 196 -13.37 -1.36 -17.90
C THR A 196 -14.89 -1.39 -17.94
N LYS A 197 -15.53 -2.38 -17.29
CA LYS A 197 -16.99 -2.47 -17.17
C LYS A 197 -17.62 -1.27 -16.47
N GLU A 198 -17.00 -0.77 -15.40
CA GLU A 198 -17.52 0.40 -14.68
C GLU A 198 -17.23 1.70 -15.44
N MET A 199 -16.12 1.77 -16.20
CA MET A 199 -15.83 2.87 -17.14
C MET A 199 -16.80 2.91 -18.34
N GLU A 200 -17.17 1.76 -18.93
CA GLU A 200 -18.18 1.68 -20.00
C GLU A 200 -19.58 2.06 -19.48
N LYS A 201 -19.90 1.66 -18.24
CA LYS A 201 -21.20 1.90 -17.60
C LYS A 201 -21.40 3.37 -17.18
N ASN A 202 -20.33 4.05 -16.77
CA ASN A 202 -20.38 5.46 -16.36
C ASN A 202 -19.22 6.23 -17.05
N PRO A 203 -19.37 6.64 -18.33
CA PRO A 203 -18.31 7.30 -19.09
C PRO A 203 -17.92 8.70 -18.60
N GLU A 204 -18.53 9.21 -17.52
CA GLU A 204 -18.11 10.43 -16.82
C GLU A 204 -17.06 10.18 -15.74
N ILE A 205 -16.66 8.91 -15.50
CA ILE A 205 -15.56 8.56 -14.60
C ILE A 205 -14.23 8.97 -15.24
N PHE A 206 -13.66 10.06 -14.75
CA PHE A 206 -12.30 10.51 -15.12
C PHE A 206 -11.21 9.49 -14.76
N ILE A 207 -11.38 8.74 -13.65
CA ILE A 207 -10.41 7.74 -13.20
C ILE A 207 -11.01 6.62 -12.33
N GLN A 208 -10.39 5.46 -12.38
CA GLN A 208 -10.63 4.34 -11.47
C GLN A 208 -9.29 3.77 -10.95
N THR A 209 -9.15 3.45 -9.65
CA THR A 209 -7.81 3.23 -9.05
C THR A 209 -7.76 2.21 -7.94
N GLY A 210 -6.75 1.33 -7.92
CA GLY A 210 -6.59 0.31 -6.89
C GLY A 210 -6.46 0.80 -5.45
N TYR A 211 -6.42 -0.17 -4.55
CA TYR A 211 -5.93 0.03 -3.20
C TYR A 211 -5.34 -1.28 -2.63
N PRO A 212 -4.15 -1.27 -2.01
CA PRO A 212 -3.51 -2.50 -1.56
C PRO A 212 -4.17 -3.08 -0.30
N LEU A 213 -4.36 -4.40 -0.28
CA LEU A 213 -4.42 -5.20 0.93
C LEU A 213 -3.02 -5.73 1.21
N ASP A 214 -2.37 -5.13 2.19
CA ASP A 214 -1.01 -5.52 2.59
C ASP A 214 -0.98 -6.83 3.35
N LEU A 215 -0.05 -7.70 2.97
CA LEU A 215 0.24 -8.95 3.66
C LEU A 215 1.61 -8.82 4.36
N PRO A 216 1.66 -8.50 5.67
CA PRO A 216 2.91 -8.27 6.40
C PRO A 216 3.69 -9.58 6.59
N SER A 217 5.01 -9.51 6.36
CA SER A 217 5.93 -10.64 6.35
C SER A 217 6.38 -11.12 7.74
N GLY A 218 5.86 -10.51 8.81
CA GLY A 218 6.22 -10.80 10.20
C GLY A 218 7.25 -9.84 10.80
N SER A 219 7.92 -9.01 9.98
CA SER A 219 8.83 -7.97 10.46
C SER A 219 8.06 -6.74 10.96
N LEU A 220 8.54 -6.07 12.02
CA LEU A 220 7.92 -4.83 12.52
C LEU A 220 7.79 -3.77 11.41
N GLY A 221 8.79 -3.65 10.54
CA GLY A 221 8.74 -2.73 9.40
C GLY A 221 7.61 -3.05 8.41
N SER A 222 7.36 -4.34 8.13
CA SER A 222 6.22 -4.75 7.31
C SER A 222 4.87 -4.51 7.98
N TYR A 223 4.78 -4.63 9.32
CA TYR A 223 3.59 -4.19 10.04
C TYR A 223 3.41 -2.67 9.93
N CYS A 224 4.46 -1.85 10.06
CA CYS A 224 4.32 -0.39 9.94
C CYS A 224 3.85 0.07 8.55
N ILE A 225 4.22 -0.63 7.47
CA ILE A 225 3.65 -0.36 6.12
C ILE A 225 2.16 -0.72 6.07
N TYR A 226 1.79 -1.91 6.58
CA TYR A 226 0.40 -2.34 6.68
C TYR A 226 -0.44 -1.35 7.54
N GLU A 227 0.04 -0.91 8.70
CA GLU A 227 -0.66 0.07 9.54
C GLU A 227 -0.78 1.45 8.89
N TYR A 228 0.21 1.87 8.10
CA TYR A 228 0.09 3.11 7.33
C TYR A 228 -1.05 3.01 6.29
N HIS A 229 -1.20 1.85 5.65
CA HIS A 229 -2.26 1.62 4.66
C HIS A 229 -3.64 1.31 5.27
N MET A 230 -3.73 0.79 6.50
CA MET A 230 -5.02 0.39 7.07
C MET A 230 -6.03 1.54 7.26
N PRO A 231 -5.70 2.74 7.78
CA PRO A 231 -6.63 3.87 7.84
C PRO A 231 -7.14 4.30 6.46
N CYS A 232 -6.28 4.32 5.46
CA CYS A 232 -6.65 4.67 4.09
C CYS A 232 -7.66 3.69 3.48
N SER A 233 -7.64 2.40 3.84
CA SER A 233 -8.62 1.40 3.38
C SER A 233 -10.09 1.82 3.63
N ILE A 234 -10.36 2.60 4.68
CA ILE A 234 -11.69 3.17 4.98
C ILE A 234 -12.17 4.03 3.80
N GLY A 235 -11.27 4.87 3.26
CA GLY A 235 -11.52 5.72 2.10
C GLY A 235 -11.78 4.95 0.80
N PHE A 236 -11.29 3.71 0.67
CA PHE A 236 -11.52 2.82 -0.48
C PHE A 236 -12.61 1.76 -0.24
N ALA A 237 -13.32 1.85 0.89
CA ALA A 237 -14.43 0.98 1.26
C ALA A 237 -15.78 1.70 1.29
N THR A 238 -15.86 2.90 0.71
CA THR A 238 -17.05 3.78 0.63
C THR A 238 -18.20 3.24 -0.24
N GLY A 239 -17.97 2.19 -1.03
CA GLY A 239 -18.99 1.57 -1.88
C GLY A 239 -19.15 2.17 -3.28
N GLY A 240 -18.21 3.00 -3.76
CA GLY A 240 -18.11 3.33 -5.19
C GLY A 240 -17.68 4.74 -5.58
N LYS A 241 -17.49 5.68 -4.64
CA LYS A 241 -16.87 7.00 -4.90
C LYS A 241 -15.95 7.38 -3.74
N THR A 242 -14.79 7.97 -4.03
CA THR A 242 -13.82 8.44 -3.01
C THR A 242 -13.09 9.69 -3.48
N PHE A 243 -12.38 10.34 -2.56
CA PHE A 243 -11.48 11.48 -2.83
C PHE A 243 -10.00 11.07 -2.74
N PHE A 244 -9.69 9.79 -2.50
CA PHE A 244 -8.34 9.26 -2.36
C PHE A 244 -7.88 8.47 -3.59
N LEU A 245 -6.57 8.48 -3.84
CA LEU A 245 -5.89 7.78 -4.92
C LEU A 245 -4.77 6.91 -4.37
N TRP A 246 -4.33 5.94 -5.17
CA TRP A 246 -3.10 5.20 -4.98
C TRP A 246 -2.53 4.82 -6.36
N GLY A 247 -1.31 5.28 -6.66
CA GLY A 247 -0.73 5.21 -8.01
C GLY A 247 -0.38 3.82 -8.54
N GLY A 248 -0.60 2.77 -7.74
CA GLY A 248 -0.24 1.39 -8.08
C GLY A 248 -1.22 0.67 -8.99
N CYS A 249 -2.39 1.25 -9.26
CA CYS A 249 -3.27 0.84 -10.36
C CYS A 249 -4.19 2.00 -10.70
N MET A 250 -4.21 2.49 -11.94
CA MET A 250 -5.06 3.62 -12.37
C MET A 250 -5.55 3.42 -13.80
N MET A 251 -6.86 3.31 -14.02
CA MET A 251 -7.51 3.32 -15.33
C MET A 251 -8.11 4.70 -15.62
N MET A 252 -7.84 5.25 -16.80
CA MET A 252 -8.35 6.54 -17.29
C MET A 252 -8.70 6.42 -18.79
N HIS A 253 -9.40 7.40 -19.34
CA HIS A 253 -9.60 7.48 -20.79
C HIS A 253 -8.26 7.72 -21.49
N ALA A 254 -7.99 6.99 -22.57
CA ALA A 254 -6.74 7.13 -23.31
C ALA A 254 -6.64 8.53 -23.97
N ASP A 255 -7.78 9.10 -24.37
CA ASP A 255 -7.84 10.40 -25.03
C ASP A 255 -7.56 11.59 -24.10
N ASP A 256 -7.81 11.47 -22.79
CA ASP A 256 -7.39 12.47 -21.81
C ASP A 256 -5.88 12.73 -21.90
N PHE A 257 -5.11 11.66 -22.11
CA PHE A 257 -3.67 11.74 -22.31
C PHE A 257 -3.29 12.10 -23.75
N ARG A 258 -3.95 11.55 -24.78
CA ARG A 258 -3.60 11.85 -26.19
C ARG A 258 -3.80 13.33 -26.55
N GLN A 259 -4.80 13.97 -25.95
CA GLN A 259 -5.21 15.35 -26.27
C GLN A 259 -4.82 16.36 -25.17
N ASP A 260 -4.10 15.91 -24.13
CA ASP A 260 -3.77 16.68 -22.91
C ASP A 260 -5.00 17.35 -22.27
N LEU A 261 -6.13 16.64 -22.24
CA LEU A 261 -7.35 17.15 -21.63
C LEU A 261 -7.09 17.41 -20.14
N TYR A 262 -7.67 18.51 -19.64
CA TYR A 262 -7.47 18.99 -18.28
C TYR A 262 -6.01 19.32 -17.90
N GLY A 263 -5.06 19.26 -18.85
CA GLY A 263 -3.63 19.48 -18.62
C GLY A 263 -2.92 18.35 -17.88
N VAL A 264 -3.38 17.10 -18.03
CA VAL A 264 -2.80 15.93 -17.34
C VAL A 264 -1.35 15.67 -17.76
N VAL A 265 -1.06 15.64 -19.06
CA VAL A 265 0.30 15.39 -19.58
C VAL A 265 1.20 16.59 -19.32
N SER A 266 0.73 17.82 -19.58
CA SER A 266 1.53 19.02 -19.31
C SER A 266 1.81 19.21 -17.83
N GLY A 267 0.81 19.04 -16.95
CA GLY A 267 0.95 19.16 -15.50
C GLY A 267 1.85 18.08 -14.87
N LEU A 268 1.79 16.84 -15.35
CA LEU A 268 2.70 15.76 -14.91
C LEU A 268 4.14 15.98 -15.44
N ARG A 269 4.29 16.50 -16.66
CA ARG A 269 5.60 16.77 -17.29
C ARG A 269 6.29 17.98 -16.66
N ASP A 270 5.55 19.00 -16.22
CA ASP A 270 6.05 20.20 -15.56
C ASP A 270 6.21 20.01 -14.03
N GLY A 271 7.25 19.28 -13.64
CA GLY A 271 7.68 19.18 -12.25
C GLY A 271 7.05 18.05 -11.43
N GLY A 272 6.15 17.24 -12.00
CA GLY A 272 5.41 16.21 -11.28
C GLY A 272 6.29 15.18 -10.57
N TYR A 273 6.03 14.93 -9.28
CA TYR A 273 6.66 13.86 -8.50
C TYR A 273 5.75 12.63 -8.34
N SER A 274 4.53 12.84 -7.82
CA SER A 274 3.51 11.80 -7.63
C SER A 274 2.40 11.94 -8.67
N ASP A 275 2.10 10.84 -9.35
CA ASP A 275 1.00 10.70 -10.29
C ASP A 275 -0.36 10.66 -9.57
N ASP A 276 -0.38 10.10 -8.36
CA ASP A 276 -1.60 9.76 -7.63
C ASP A 276 -2.19 10.88 -6.77
N MET A 277 -1.39 11.68 -6.08
CA MET A 277 -1.86 12.89 -5.38
C MET A 277 -2.26 14.05 -6.34
N THR A 278 -2.70 13.70 -7.56
CA THR A 278 -3.08 14.62 -8.63
C THR A 278 -4.50 14.35 -9.22
N LEU A 279 -5.15 13.16 -9.08
CA LEU A 279 -6.24 12.72 -10.02
C LEU A 279 -7.43 11.81 -9.50
N ALA A 280 -8.05 11.87 -8.31
CA ALA A 280 -8.54 10.64 -7.57
C ALA A 280 -9.95 9.93 -7.70
N ALA A 281 -9.99 8.55 -7.80
CA ALA A 281 -11.08 7.53 -7.51
C ALA A 281 -10.78 6.07 -8.09
N ILE A 282 -11.44 4.88 -7.88
CA ILE A 282 -11.60 3.84 -6.76
C ILE A 282 -11.53 2.30 -7.20
N ALA A 283 -10.93 1.34 -6.43
CA ALA A 283 -10.78 -0.16 -6.62
C ALA A 283 -9.86 -0.85 -5.52
N VAL A 284 -9.44 -2.16 -5.61
CA VAL A 284 -8.64 -2.94 -4.57
C VAL A 284 -7.77 -4.12 -5.12
N PHE A 285 -6.54 -4.35 -4.60
CA PHE A 285 -5.59 -5.47 -4.97
C PHE A 285 -4.74 -6.03 -3.80
N PRO A 286 -4.29 -7.30 -3.79
CA PRO A 286 -3.32 -7.80 -2.80
C PRO A 286 -1.86 -7.37 -3.07
N HIS A 287 -1.17 -6.86 -2.03
CA HIS A 287 0.25 -6.44 -2.09
C HIS A 287 1.11 -7.21 -1.06
N PRO A 288 2.06 -8.06 -1.49
CA PRO A 288 2.92 -8.85 -0.60
C PRO A 288 4.17 -8.06 -0.16
N LEU A 289 4.30 -7.79 1.14
CA LEU A 289 5.45 -7.06 1.67
C LEU A 289 6.69 -7.96 1.81
N SER A 290 7.86 -7.44 1.42
CA SER A 290 9.14 -8.18 1.42
C SER A 290 9.58 -8.64 2.82
N SER A 291 10.34 -9.73 2.86
CA SER A 291 10.69 -10.46 4.08
C SER A 291 11.75 -9.79 4.97
N ASP A 292 12.63 -8.94 4.41
CA ASP A 292 13.80 -8.34 5.10
C ASP A 292 13.69 -6.82 5.31
N LEU A 293 12.50 -6.31 5.62
CA LEU A 293 12.25 -4.86 5.74
C LEU A 293 12.81 -4.24 7.04
N SER A 294 14.08 -3.79 6.97
CA SER A 294 14.75 -3.10 8.08
C SER A 294 14.22 -1.68 8.33
N PHE A 295 14.44 -1.15 9.55
CA PHE A 295 14.02 0.21 9.94
C PHE A 295 14.46 1.30 8.94
N SER A 296 15.67 1.20 8.37
CA SER A 296 16.17 2.16 7.38
C SER A 296 15.37 2.15 6.07
N ARG A 297 14.81 0.99 5.67
CA ARG A 297 13.94 0.86 4.49
C ARG A 297 12.54 1.40 4.79
N TYR A 298 11.96 1.01 5.92
CA TYR A 298 10.69 1.56 6.41
C TYR A 298 10.74 3.09 6.58
N TRP A 299 11.80 3.64 7.16
CA TRP A 299 11.98 5.09 7.27
C TRP A 299 12.09 5.75 5.90
N ASN A 300 12.75 5.15 4.90
CA ASN A 300 12.74 5.68 3.53
C ASN A 300 11.36 5.58 2.85
N TYR A 301 10.56 4.56 3.18
CA TYR A 301 9.17 4.43 2.74
C TYR A 301 8.28 5.54 3.33
N LEU A 302 8.22 5.68 4.67
CA LEU A 302 7.47 6.74 5.36
C LEU A 302 7.93 8.15 4.94
N ARG A 303 9.20 8.27 4.56
CA ARG A 303 9.77 9.49 3.97
C ARG A 303 9.23 9.79 2.57
N LYS A 304 9.02 8.80 1.70
CA LYS A 304 8.36 9.01 0.40
C LYS A 304 6.91 9.43 0.61
N GLN A 305 6.18 8.72 1.46
CA GLN A 305 4.77 9.00 1.76
C GLN A 305 4.55 10.44 2.23
N THR A 306 5.37 10.93 3.17
CA THR A 306 5.29 12.33 3.62
C THR A 306 5.86 13.34 2.62
N PHE A 307 6.81 12.95 1.76
CA PHE A 307 7.40 13.82 0.74
C PHE A 307 6.46 14.07 -0.45
N VAL A 308 5.59 13.11 -0.78
CA VAL A 308 4.52 13.29 -1.77
C VAL A 308 3.68 14.54 -1.47
N LEU A 309 3.38 14.81 -0.19
CA LEU A 309 2.60 15.99 0.22
C LEU A 309 3.31 17.33 -0.03
N GLU A 310 4.64 17.35 -0.25
CA GLU A 310 5.37 18.56 -0.63
C GLU A 310 5.25 18.86 -2.14
N SER A 311 4.87 17.86 -2.96
CA SER A 311 4.62 18.02 -4.40
C SER A 311 3.24 18.67 -4.64
N TYR A 312 3.14 19.55 -5.64
CA TYR A 312 1.86 20.09 -6.12
C TYR A 312 1.99 20.76 -7.49
N VAL A 313 0.96 20.64 -8.33
CA VAL A 313 0.87 21.32 -9.64
C VAL A 313 0.06 22.63 -9.54
N SER A 314 -0.90 22.71 -8.61
CA SER A 314 -1.82 23.85 -8.47
C SER A 314 -1.97 24.33 -7.02
N LYS A 315 -2.48 25.56 -6.84
CA LYS A 315 -2.76 26.13 -5.51
C LYS A 315 -3.81 25.33 -4.73
N VAL A 316 -4.76 24.68 -5.42
CA VAL A 316 -5.77 23.82 -4.77
C VAL A 316 -5.12 22.55 -4.23
N ASN A 317 -4.29 21.89 -5.05
CA ASN A 317 -3.49 20.72 -4.65
C ASN A 317 -2.58 21.07 -3.45
N TRP A 318 -1.88 22.21 -3.49
CA TRP A 318 -1.09 22.71 -2.35
C TRP A 318 -1.92 22.86 -1.07
N MET A 319 -3.09 23.51 -1.13
CA MET A 319 -3.95 23.68 0.05
C MET A 319 -4.44 22.33 0.60
N MET A 320 -4.82 21.38 -0.27
CA MET A 320 -5.19 20.03 0.14
C MET A 320 -4.03 19.29 0.81
N ASN A 321 -2.83 19.33 0.23
CA ASN A 321 -1.68 18.63 0.79
C ASN A 321 -1.17 19.26 2.09
N ARG A 322 -1.30 20.59 2.26
CA ARG A 322 -1.05 21.26 3.56
C ARG A 322 -2.12 20.91 4.61
N ALA A 323 -3.39 20.78 4.22
CA ALA A 323 -4.44 20.33 5.12
C ALA A 323 -4.22 18.86 5.56
N LEU A 324 -3.87 17.97 4.63
CA LEU A 324 -3.51 16.57 4.91
C LEU A 324 -2.29 16.48 5.84
N PHE A 325 -1.21 17.20 5.54
CA PHE A 325 -0.02 17.32 6.39
C PHE A 325 -0.39 17.72 7.82
N ALA A 326 -1.15 18.81 7.99
CA ALA A 326 -1.47 19.35 9.31
C ALA A 326 -2.41 18.44 10.12
N SER A 327 -3.48 17.94 9.48
CA SER A 327 -4.46 17.05 10.10
C SER A 327 -3.85 15.70 10.48
N HIS A 328 -3.07 15.08 9.60
CA HIS A 328 -2.41 13.81 9.90
C HIS A 328 -1.36 13.97 11.00
N CYS A 329 -0.59 15.07 11.02
CA CYS A 329 0.34 15.35 12.13
C CYS A 329 -0.39 15.52 13.47
N TYR A 330 -1.51 16.25 13.48
CA TYR A 330 -2.33 16.47 14.67
C TYR A 330 -2.99 15.18 15.18
N LEU A 331 -3.57 14.38 14.28
CA LEU A 331 -4.23 13.12 14.63
C LEU A 331 -3.22 12.07 15.11
N SER A 332 -2.06 11.93 14.46
CA SER A 332 -1.07 10.92 14.82
C SER A 332 -0.44 11.15 16.21
N TRP A 333 -0.03 12.38 16.54
CA TRP A 333 0.44 12.66 17.91
C TRP A 333 -0.71 12.76 18.93
N GLY A 334 -1.91 13.16 18.51
CA GLY A 334 -3.12 13.09 19.35
C GLY A 334 -3.54 11.66 19.70
N PHE A 335 -3.24 10.69 18.84
CA PHE A 335 -3.40 9.25 19.10
C PHE A 335 -2.32 8.73 20.06
N VAL A 336 -1.04 9.07 19.83
CA VAL A 336 0.08 8.50 20.60
C VAL A 336 0.21 9.05 22.03
N TRP A 337 -0.02 10.35 22.26
CA TRP A 337 0.10 10.96 23.60
C TRP A 337 -0.69 10.23 24.71
N PRO A 338 -1.97 9.87 24.52
CA PRO A 338 -2.75 9.08 25.47
C PRO A 338 -2.03 7.83 25.99
N TYR A 339 -1.32 7.09 25.14
CA TYR A 339 -0.62 5.87 25.55
C TYR A 339 0.62 6.17 26.41
N ILE A 340 1.31 7.29 26.17
CA ILE A 340 2.43 7.74 27.01
C ILE A 340 1.91 8.21 28.39
N MET A 341 0.78 8.92 28.42
CA MET A 341 0.11 9.33 29.67
C MET A 341 -0.40 8.10 30.45
N ALA A 342 -1.00 7.13 29.75
CA ALA A 342 -1.45 5.88 30.32
C ALA A 342 -0.31 5.06 30.93
N LEU A 343 0.85 4.99 30.28
CA LEU A 343 2.04 4.35 30.84
C LEU A 343 2.47 4.99 32.17
N VAL A 344 2.45 6.33 32.26
CA VAL A 344 2.73 7.03 33.54
C VAL A 344 1.68 6.70 34.61
N HIS A 345 0.39 6.71 34.28
CA HIS A 345 -0.65 6.33 35.24
C HIS A 345 -0.56 4.86 35.70
N VAL A 346 -0.13 3.93 34.84
CA VAL A 346 0.15 2.53 35.21
C VAL A 346 1.38 2.43 36.10
N MET A 347 2.49 3.13 35.78
CA MET A 347 3.67 3.15 36.64
C MET A 347 3.39 3.73 38.03
N VAL A 348 2.55 4.78 38.12
CA VAL A 348 2.06 5.35 39.39
C VAL A 348 1.31 4.29 40.20
N ALA A 349 0.35 3.60 39.60
CA ALA A 349 -0.44 2.57 40.29
C ALA A 349 0.41 1.37 40.76
N LEU A 350 1.41 0.95 39.98
CA LEU A 350 2.35 -0.11 40.35
C LEU A 350 3.34 0.32 41.44
N ARG A 351 3.69 1.61 41.52
CA ARG A 351 4.63 2.16 42.51
C ARG A 351 3.97 2.61 43.81
N ALA A 352 2.67 2.95 43.79
CA ALA A 352 1.88 3.37 44.95
C ALA A 352 2.00 2.48 46.20
N PRO A 353 2.10 1.13 46.14
CA PRO A 353 2.28 0.29 47.34
C PRO A 353 3.62 0.50 48.07
N TYR A 354 4.58 1.20 47.46
CA TYR A 354 5.95 1.34 47.93
C TYR A 354 6.36 2.79 48.24
N SER A 355 5.46 3.77 48.07
CA SER A 355 5.78 5.19 48.23
C SER A 355 4.53 6.03 48.48
N GLU A 356 4.39 6.59 49.69
CA GLU A 356 3.21 7.36 50.10
C GLU A 356 2.95 8.58 49.19
N ILE A 357 4.00 9.27 48.72
CA ILE A 357 3.88 10.41 47.78
C ILE A 357 3.24 9.99 46.45
N VAL A 358 3.55 8.76 45.98
CA VAL A 358 2.98 8.21 44.74
C VAL A 358 1.58 7.66 45.00
N LYS A 359 1.34 7.09 46.19
CA LYS A 359 0.03 6.60 46.67
C LYS A 359 -1.00 7.72 46.77
N ASP A 360 -0.65 8.86 47.36
CA ASP A 360 -1.50 10.05 47.41
C ASP A 360 -1.81 10.58 46.00
N ALA A 361 -0.81 10.63 45.13
CA ALA A 361 -0.99 11.00 43.73
C ALA A 361 -1.84 9.97 42.95
N SER A 362 -1.80 8.68 43.31
CA SER A 362 -2.64 7.64 42.72
C SER A 362 -4.09 7.75 43.20
N ASN A 363 -4.31 7.96 44.50
CA ASN A 363 -5.63 8.05 45.12
C ASN A 363 -6.40 9.31 44.68
N SER A 364 -5.69 10.41 44.40
CA SER A 364 -6.25 11.67 43.90
C SER A 364 -6.34 11.74 42.36
N SER A 365 -5.83 10.73 41.64
CA SER A 365 -5.77 10.71 40.17
C SER A 365 -7.00 10.05 39.55
N CYS A 366 -7.53 10.66 38.49
CA CYS A 366 -8.49 10.00 37.58
C CYS A 366 -7.79 9.05 36.57
N GLY A 367 -6.46 8.97 36.58
CA GLY A 367 -5.62 8.34 35.57
C GLY A 367 -5.98 6.89 35.25
N LEU A 368 -6.22 6.04 36.25
CA LEU A 368 -6.62 4.65 36.00
C LEU A 368 -7.98 4.54 35.26
N LYS A 369 -8.90 5.49 35.46
CA LYS A 369 -10.16 5.53 34.70
C LYS A 369 -9.92 5.92 33.24
N LEU A 370 -8.96 6.80 32.99
CA LEU A 370 -8.52 7.19 31.64
C LEU A 370 -7.79 6.04 30.94
N VAL A 371 -6.92 5.31 31.65
CA VAL A 371 -6.27 4.08 31.16
C VAL A 371 -7.31 3.03 30.76
N CYS A 372 -8.31 2.76 31.61
CA CYS A 372 -9.39 1.82 31.28
C CYS A 372 -10.24 2.29 30.09
N CYS A 373 -10.53 3.59 29.99
CA CYS A 373 -11.25 4.16 28.85
C CYS A 373 -10.46 3.99 27.55
N LEU A 374 -9.17 4.34 27.53
CA LEU A 374 -8.29 4.17 26.39
C LEU A 374 -8.21 2.70 25.99
N LEU A 375 -7.96 1.79 26.93
CA LEU A 375 -7.90 0.34 26.69
C LEU A 375 -9.19 -0.20 26.02
N ILE A 376 -10.37 0.23 26.47
CA ILE A 376 -11.64 -0.17 25.84
C ILE A 376 -11.73 0.36 24.40
N CYS A 377 -11.28 1.59 24.14
CA CYS A 377 -11.27 2.17 22.81
C CYS A 377 -10.26 1.46 21.89
N THR A 378 -9.03 1.20 22.34
CA THR A 378 -8.00 0.45 21.61
C THR A 378 -8.44 -0.99 21.30
N LEU A 379 -9.11 -1.67 22.25
CA LEU A 379 -9.64 -3.02 22.00
C LEU A 379 -10.78 -3.00 20.98
N THR A 380 -11.65 -2.00 21.02
CA THR A 380 -12.73 -1.81 20.03
C THR A 380 -12.16 -1.55 18.63
N GLU A 381 -11.15 -0.69 18.55
CA GLU A 381 -10.38 -0.36 17.35
C GLU A 381 -9.72 -1.60 16.72
N LEU A 382 -8.91 -2.33 17.50
CA LEU A 382 -8.19 -3.53 17.04
C LEU A 382 -9.14 -4.66 16.63
N VAL A 383 -10.27 -4.84 17.32
CA VAL A 383 -11.30 -5.83 16.94
C VAL A 383 -11.98 -5.43 15.62
N SER A 384 -12.24 -4.14 15.40
CA SER A 384 -12.78 -3.64 14.12
C SER A 384 -11.80 -3.84 12.97
N MET A 385 -10.51 -3.51 13.16
CA MET A 385 -9.45 -3.73 12.19
C MET A 385 -9.28 -5.22 11.85
N TRP A 386 -9.22 -6.09 12.87
CA TRP A 386 -9.18 -7.55 12.70
C TRP A 386 -10.37 -8.05 11.87
N ASN A 387 -11.58 -7.56 12.16
CA ASN A 387 -12.78 -7.92 11.45
C ASN A 387 -12.80 -7.39 9.99
N LEU A 388 -12.20 -6.24 9.68
CA LEU A 388 -12.01 -5.79 8.30
C LEU A 388 -11.01 -6.69 7.56
N THR A 389 -9.80 -6.84 8.11
CA THR A 389 -8.71 -7.65 7.54
C THR A 389 -9.16 -9.09 7.28
N LYS A 390 -9.97 -9.66 8.20
CA LYS A 390 -10.62 -10.97 8.04
C LYS A 390 -11.52 -11.05 6.80
N VAL A 391 -12.31 -10.01 6.57
CA VAL A 391 -13.26 -9.93 5.45
C VAL A 391 -12.52 -9.71 4.14
N GLU A 392 -11.47 -8.88 4.12
CA GLU A 392 -10.70 -8.61 2.91
C GLU A 392 -9.84 -9.82 2.51
N ILE A 393 -9.24 -10.55 3.47
CA ILE A 393 -8.62 -11.85 3.19
C ILE A 393 -9.65 -12.88 2.70
N GLN A 394 -10.88 -12.91 3.26
CA GLN A 394 -11.95 -13.77 2.74
C GLN A 394 -12.39 -13.38 1.32
N LEU A 395 -12.41 -12.08 1.00
CA LEU A 395 -12.73 -11.55 -0.32
C LEU A 395 -11.65 -11.94 -1.33
N CYS A 396 -10.37 -11.70 -1.03
CA CYS A 396 -9.24 -12.10 -1.88
C CYS A 396 -9.19 -13.61 -2.13
N ASN A 397 -9.45 -14.44 -1.11
CA ASN A 397 -9.55 -15.90 -1.26
C ASN A 397 -10.76 -16.36 -2.09
N MET A 398 -11.84 -15.57 -2.14
CA MET A 398 -12.99 -15.85 -3.02
C MET A 398 -12.77 -15.36 -4.45
N LEU A 399 -12.04 -14.26 -4.63
CA LEU A 399 -11.65 -13.74 -5.94
C LEU A 399 -10.59 -14.62 -6.62
N SER A 400 -9.67 -15.21 -5.84
CA SER A 400 -8.59 -16.08 -6.35
C SER A 400 -8.80 -17.55 -5.95
N PRO A 401 -9.81 -18.27 -6.49
CA PRO A 401 -10.16 -19.62 -6.04
C PRO A 401 -9.05 -20.66 -6.31
N GLU A 402 -8.27 -20.48 -7.38
CA GLU A 402 -7.11 -21.32 -7.73
C GLU A 402 -5.82 -20.88 -7.00
N GLY A 403 -5.84 -19.74 -6.30
CA GLY A 403 -4.69 -19.17 -5.64
C GLY A 403 -4.32 -19.85 -4.31
N PRO A 404 -3.07 -19.69 -3.84
CA PRO A 404 -2.70 -20.13 -2.49
C PRO A 404 -3.48 -19.32 -1.45
N LYS A 405 -4.27 -20.01 -0.62
CA LYS A 405 -5.19 -19.38 0.34
C LYS A 405 -4.41 -18.61 1.41
N VAL A 406 -4.67 -17.31 1.50
CA VAL A 406 -4.13 -16.41 2.52
C VAL A 406 -4.92 -16.59 3.82
N SER A 407 -4.29 -16.44 4.99
CA SER A 407 -4.98 -16.54 6.28
C SER A 407 -4.46 -15.55 7.31
N LEU A 408 -5.33 -15.16 8.26
CA LEU A 408 -4.96 -14.34 9.41
C LEU A 408 -4.00 -15.02 10.39
N GLY A 409 -3.74 -16.33 10.25
CA GLY A 409 -2.89 -17.09 11.18
C GLY A 409 -1.43 -16.63 11.21
N SER A 410 -0.99 -15.86 10.22
CA SER A 410 0.34 -15.23 10.17
C SER A 410 0.42 -13.86 10.87
N TYR A 411 -0.71 -13.24 11.24
CA TYR A 411 -0.74 -11.89 11.79
C TYR A 411 -0.50 -11.89 13.30
N ASN A 412 0.52 -11.16 13.74
CA ASN A 412 0.83 -10.92 15.14
C ASN A 412 0.19 -9.60 15.59
N TRP A 413 -0.95 -9.70 16.28
CA TRP A 413 -1.73 -8.55 16.72
C TRP A 413 -1.06 -7.69 17.81
N GLY A 414 0.00 -8.20 18.47
CA GLY A 414 0.88 -7.39 19.30
C GLY A 414 1.82 -6.51 18.48
N LEU A 415 2.34 -7.02 17.36
CA LEU A 415 3.18 -6.23 16.43
C LEU A 415 2.35 -5.22 15.64
N VAL A 416 1.09 -5.53 15.29
CA VAL A 416 0.09 -4.57 14.78
C VAL A 416 0.00 -3.36 15.71
N PHE A 417 -0.36 -3.57 16.98
CA PHE A 417 -0.51 -2.46 17.94
C PHE A 417 0.77 -1.65 18.15
N ILE A 418 1.93 -2.32 18.23
CA ILE A 418 3.23 -1.63 18.32
C ILE A 418 3.51 -0.82 17.04
N ALA A 419 3.19 -1.35 15.86
CA ALA A 419 3.36 -0.65 14.59
C ALA A 419 2.46 0.59 14.47
N VAL A 420 1.20 0.55 14.94
CA VAL A 420 0.31 1.73 14.93
C VAL A 420 0.93 2.86 15.76
N LEU A 421 1.46 2.55 16.95
CA LEU A 421 2.13 3.53 17.81
C LEU A 421 3.44 4.05 17.20
N VAL A 422 4.25 3.16 16.60
CA VAL A 422 5.53 3.52 15.97
C VAL A 422 5.30 4.43 14.76
N ASP A 423 4.37 4.08 13.87
CA ASP A 423 4.11 4.85 12.66
C ASP A 423 3.50 6.22 12.98
N ASN A 424 2.49 6.29 13.87
CA ASN A 424 1.92 7.56 14.29
C ASN A 424 2.88 8.44 15.12
N PHE A 425 3.86 7.86 15.82
CA PHE A 425 4.90 8.65 16.48
C PHE A 425 5.89 9.23 15.47
N LEU A 426 6.28 8.44 14.46
CA LEU A 426 7.30 8.77 13.47
C LEU A 426 6.76 9.61 12.30
N TYR A 427 5.48 9.52 11.96
CA TYR A 427 4.88 10.24 10.82
C TYR A 427 5.14 11.76 10.90
N PRO A 428 4.88 12.47 12.01
CA PRO A 428 5.09 13.92 12.05
C PRO A 428 6.57 14.29 11.99
N ILE A 429 7.45 13.46 12.58
CA ILE A 429 8.91 13.64 12.52
C ILE A 429 9.38 13.47 11.06
N SER A 430 8.86 12.48 10.35
CA SER A 430 9.12 12.26 8.92
C SER A 430 8.60 13.43 8.08
N ALA A 431 7.37 13.91 8.36
CA ALA A 431 6.71 14.99 7.65
C ALA A 431 7.44 16.34 7.81
N PHE A 432 7.74 16.78 9.03
CA PHE A 432 8.55 17.98 9.26
C PHE A 432 9.93 17.85 8.59
N ARG A 433 10.59 16.69 8.72
CA ARG A 433 11.85 16.46 8.04
C ARG A 433 11.70 16.54 6.51
N SER A 434 10.58 16.07 5.94
CA SER A 434 10.32 16.13 4.49
C SER A 434 10.20 17.58 4.04
N HIS A 435 9.34 18.34 4.71
CA HIS A 435 9.11 19.76 4.50
C HIS A 435 10.40 20.61 4.56
N PHE A 436 11.27 20.40 5.56
CA PHE A 436 12.53 21.15 5.64
C PHE A 436 13.64 20.64 4.70
N SER A 437 13.58 19.38 4.26
CA SER A 437 14.63 18.80 3.40
C SER A 437 14.46 19.05 1.90
N GLN A 438 13.21 19.23 1.44
CA GLN A 438 12.80 19.35 0.03
C GLN A 438 13.53 18.36 -0.92
N SER A 439 13.89 17.17 -0.44
CA SER A 439 14.58 16.14 -1.23
C SER A 439 14.35 14.72 -0.72
N ILE A 440 14.37 13.74 -1.64
CA ILE A 440 14.19 12.31 -1.36
C ILE A 440 15.08 11.46 -2.28
N ASN A 441 15.51 10.27 -1.85
CA ASN A 441 16.11 9.27 -2.72
C ASN A 441 15.15 8.07 -2.86
N TRP A 442 14.87 7.68 -4.10
CA TRP A 442 14.06 6.51 -4.45
C TRP A 442 14.83 5.69 -5.49
N SER A 443 15.16 4.43 -5.15
CA SER A 443 15.83 3.49 -6.05
C SER A 443 17.09 4.02 -6.75
N GLY A 444 17.86 4.88 -6.06
CA GLY A 444 19.12 5.46 -6.56
C GLY A 444 18.99 6.83 -7.26
N ILE A 445 17.78 7.30 -7.51
CA ILE A 445 17.50 8.63 -8.05
C ILE A 445 17.12 9.57 -6.89
N ARG A 446 17.79 10.71 -6.79
CA ARG A 446 17.48 11.76 -5.81
C ARG A 446 16.76 12.92 -6.49
N TYR A 447 15.57 13.22 -6.01
CA TYR A 447 14.75 14.33 -6.48
C TYR A 447 14.84 15.48 -5.47
N HIS A 448 14.88 16.72 -5.98
CA HIS A 448 14.77 17.93 -5.19
C HIS A 448 13.56 18.73 -5.66
N LEU A 449 12.69 19.10 -4.71
CA LEU A 449 11.55 19.97 -4.97
C LEU A 449 11.94 21.43 -4.77
N LYS A 450 11.32 22.31 -5.56
CA LYS A 450 11.23 23.75 -5.35
C LYS A 450 9.85 24.19 -5.80
N ASP A 451 9.16 25.00 -5.00
CA ASP A 451 7.85 25.55 -5.34
C ASP A 451 6.82 24.45 -5.75
N GLY A 452 6.89 23.28 -5.10
CA GLY A 452 6.02 22.12 -5.35
C GLY A 452 6.46 21.20 -6.50
N LYS A 453 7.51 21.55 -7.23
CA LYS A 453 7.92 20.90 -8.49
C LYS A 453 9.35 20.39 -8.45
N ILE A 454 9.63 19.31 -9.16
CA ILE A 454 11.00 18.79 -9.33
C ILE A 454 11.85 19.84 -10.06
N SER A 455 12.90 20.29 -9.40
CA SER A 455 13.83 21.32 -9.89
C SER A 455 15.25 20.81 -10.12
N LYS A 456 15.60 19.67 -9.52
CA LYS A 456 16.88 18.98 -9.74
C LYS A 456 16.70 17.47 -9.57
N ILE A 457 17.37 16.71 -10.44
CA ILE A 457 17.44 15.25 -10.39
C ILE A 457 18.92 14.85 -10.35
N GLU A 458 19.35 14.21 -9.27
CA GLU A 458 20.69 13.62 -9.14
C GLU A 458 20.57 12.10 -9.27
N ARG A 459 21.49 11.45 -9.99
CA ARG A 459 21.50 9.99 -10.18
C ARG A 459 22.81 9.44 -9.62
N GLU A 460 22.73 8.47 -8.70
CA GLU A 460 23.93 7.85 -8.11
C GLU A 460 24.42 6.71 -9.02
N ASN A 461 25.70 6.77 -9.47
CA ASN A 461 26.34 5.79 -10.39
C ASN A 461 26.54 4.37 -9.81
N LYS A 462 25.70 3.92 -8.87
CA LYS A 462 25.74 2.57 -8.29
C LYS A 462 24.34 1.97 -8.29
N LEU A 463 24.20 0.84 -8.99
CA LEU A 463 23.04 -0.04 -8.90
C LEU A 463 22.76 -0.40 -7.43
N LYS A 464 21.75 0.26 -6.86
CA LYS A 464 21.13 -0.13 -5.59
C LYS A 464 19.89 -0.96 -5.91
N TYR A 465 19.69 -2.03 -5.15
CA TYR A 465 18.43 -2.77 -5.15
C TYR A 465 17.28 -1.82 -4.78
N THR A 466 16.07 -2.10 -5.28
CA THR A 466 14.89 -1.28 -5.01
C THR A 466 14.59 -1.22 -3.52
N ASP A 467 14.08 -0.10 -3.02
CA ASP A 467 13.85 0.08 -1.56
C ASP A 467 12.94 -1.02 -0.96
N LEU A 468 12.03 -1.57 -1.77
CA LEU A 468 11.11 -2.66 -1.40
C LEU A 468 11.59 -4.07 -1.85
N GLY A 469 12.64 -4.17 -2.67
CA GLY A 469 13.23 -5.45 -3.07
C GLY A 469 14.20 -6.03 -2.03
N GLY A 470 14.05 -7.32 -1.70
CA GLY A 470 14.91 -7.99 -0.73
C GLY A 470 16.36 -8.18 -1.20
N LYS A 471 17.30 -8.23 -0.25
CA LYS A 471 18.75 -8.09 -0.52
C LYS A 471 19.46 -9.31 -1.14
N HIS A 472 18.76 -10.40 -1.46
CA HIS A 472 19.38 -11.71 -1.69
C HIS A 472 18.97 -12.39 -3.00
N LEU A 473 19.50 -11.89 -4.13
CA LEU A 473 19.49 -12.59 -5.43
C LEU A 473 20.88 -13.06 -5.90
N TYR A 474 21.97 -12.59 -5.31
CA TYR A 474 23.34 -13.10 -5.56
C TYR A 474 24.12 -13.35 -4.26
N GLY A 475 23.58 -14.22 -3.40
CA GLY A 475 24.38 -14.85 -2.36
C GLY A 475 25.43 -15.78 -2.99
N LYS A 476 26.72 -15.53 -2.72
CA LYS A 476 27.79 -16.50 -3.04
C LYS A 476 27.43 -17.85 -2.39
N ARG A 477 27.63 -18.97 -3.11
CA ARG A 477 27.45 -20.32 -2.55
C ARG A 477 28.53 -20.66 -1.51
N THR A 478 28.41 -20.11 -0.30
CA THR A 478 29.05 -20.68 0.89
C THR A 478 28.27 -21.93 1.29
N TYR A 479 28.69 -23.08 0.79
CA TYR A 479 28.12 -24.38 1.13
C TYR A 479 28.25 -24.64 2.64
N PRO A 480 27.17 -25.02 3.35
CA PRO A 480 27.29 -25.72 4.62
C PRO A 480 28.02 -27.06 4.36
N SER A 481 29.09 -27.34 5.10
CA SER A 481 29.82 -28.59 4.94
C SER A 481 28.98 -29.78 5.45
N LYS A 482 29.13 -30.94 4.79
CA LYS A 482 28.55 -32.25 5.15
C LYS A 482 27.04 -32.43 4.88
N THR A 483 26.71 -32.66 3.61
CA THR A 483 25.63 -33.59 3.19
C THR A 483 26.07 -34.26 1.87
N SER A 484 25.68 -35.53 1.66
CA SER A 484 26.21 -36.33 0.55
C SER A 484 25.44 -36.12 -0.77
N LEU A 485 26.15 -36.21 -1.90
CA LEU A 485 25.61 -35.91 -3.24
C LEU A 485 24.35 -36.72 -3.60
N LEU A 486 24.27 -37.97 -3.13
CA LEU A 486 23.16 -38.90 -3.34
C LEU A 486 21.82 -38.41 -2.76
N GLY A 487 21.83 -37.56 -1.73
CA GLY A 487 20.61 -36.99 -1.14
C GLY A 487 19.96 -35.89 -1.99
N TYR A 488 20.65 -35.34 -2.99
CA TYR A 488 20.13 -34.24 -3.82
C TYR A 488 19.40 -34.76 -5.07
N LEU A 489 19.95 -35.78 -5.73
CA LEU A 489 19.38 -36.36 -6.97
C LEU A 489 18.02 -37.03 -6.75
N SER A 490 17.81 -37.68 -5.61
CA SER A 490 16.54 -38.35 -5.29
C SER A 490 15.36 -37.39 -5.12
N ARG A 491 15.60 -36.16 -4.67
CA ARG A 491 14.54 -35.14 -4.53
C ARG A 491 14.13 -34.52 -5.86
N THR A 492 15.01 -34.45 -6.86
CA THR A 492 14.68 -33.87 -8.18
C THR A 492 13.80 -34.79 -9.03
N VAL A 493 13.91 -36.11 -8.87
CA VAL A 493 13.08 -37.08 -9.61
C VAL A 493 11.65 -37.17 -9.07
N ALA A 494 11.48 -37.07 -7.74
CA ALA A 494 10.19 -37.26 -7.07
C ALA A 494 9.12 -36.18 -7.36
N GLN A 495 9.48 -35.07 -8.00
CA GLN A 495 8.53 -34.02 -8.42
C GLN A 495 8.26 -34.02 -9.94
N TRP A 496 8.71 -35.04 -10.68
CA TRP A 496 8.72 -35.03 -12.16
C TRP A 496 7.99 -36.19 -12.84
N HIS A 497 7.20 -36.98 -12.09
CA HIS A 497 6.23 -37.94 -12.64
C HIS A 497 4.84 -37.58 -12.07
N GLN A 498 3.96 -36.90 -12.85
CA GLN A 498 3.18 -37.37 -14.01
C GLN A 498 1.85 -38.06 -13.58
N PRO A 499 0.77 -38.06 -14.40
CA PRO A 499 0.76 -37.66 -15.82
C PRO A 499 -0.22 -36.53 -16.21
N LYS A 500 0.08 -35.88 -17.33
CA LYS A 500 -0.93 -35.30 -18.24
C LYS A 500 -1.27 -36.32 -19.33
N LYS A 501 -2.53 -36.40 -19.72
CA LYS A 501 -3.05 -37.06 -20.93
C LYS A 501 -4.52 -36.60 -21.10
N TYR A 502 -5.06 -36.37 -22.29
CA TYR A 502 -4.60 -36.66 -23.66
C TYR A 502 -4.65 -35.41 -24.56
N ASP A 503 -3.98 -35.48 -25.71
CA ASP A 503 -4.33 -34.70 -26.90
C ASP A 503 -5.30 -35.52 -27.78
N VAL A 504 -6.41 -34.90 -28.18
CA VAL A 504 -7.11 -35.04 -29.48
C VAL A 504 -7.71 -33.67 -29.80
#